data_AF-A0A536AKC3-F1
#
_entry.id   AF-A0A536AKC3-F1
#
_cell.length_a   1.000
_cell.length_b   1.000
_cell.length_c   1.000
_cell.angle_alpha   90.00
_cell.angle_beta   90.00
_cell.angle_gamma   90.00
#
_symmetry.space_group_name_H-M   'P 1'
#
loop_
_entity.id
_entity.type
_entity.pdbx_description
1 polymer ?
#
loop_
_entity_poly.entity_id
_entity_poly.type
_entity_poly.pdbx_seq_one_letter_code
_entity_poly.pdbx_strand_id
1 'polypeptide(L)'
;MAARAAGYPDRLVATPWIALLGFLALAQTAHLLEHVAQMVEIHVLHLSGAAAQGIVGQLNIEWVHFSWNALVLITLLALLPHFRTNPWLIAVTPLAGWHFIEHSVMIATYIQTGVSGTPGLLSSGGLLFGGLPIARPDLHFLYNLVETVPLLFAWVAELRQT
;
A
#
# COMPACT_ATOMS: atom_id res chain seq x y z
N MET A 1 -15.42 -40.96 -11.99
CA MET A 1 -15.38 -39.58 -12.49
C MET A 1 -14.02 -39.00 -12.12
N ALA A 2 -13.16 -38.70 -13.10
CA ALA A 2 -11.87 -38.07 -12.82
C ALA A 2 -12.11 -36.58 -12.53
N ALA A 3 -11.73 -36.11 -11.34
CA ALA A 3 -11.76 -34.69 -11.01
C ALA A 3 -10.79 -33.96 -11.94
N ARG A 4 -11.30 -33.05 -12.77
CA ARG A 4 -10.47 -32.17 -13.59
C ARG A 4 -9.65 -31.30 -12.63
N ALA A 5 -8.32 -31.28 -12.79
CA ALA A 5 -7.49 -30.34 -12.07
C ALA A 5 -7.96 -28.91 -12.38
N ALA A 6 -8.30 -28.14 -11.34
CA ALA A 6 -8.75 -26.77 -11.48
C ALA A 6 -7.67 -25.95 -12.21
N GLY A 7 -8.06 -25.28 -13.28
CA GLY A 7 -7.19 -24.36 -14.01
C GLY A 7 -6.87 -23.14 -13.18
N TYR A 8 -5.82 -22.40 -13.54
CA TYR A 8 -5.50 -21.12 -12.90
C TYR A 8 -6.70 -20.15 -12.77
N PRO A 9 -7.55 -19.93 -13.79
CA PRO A 9 -8.71 -19.04 -13.64
C PRO A 9 -9.73 -19.54 -12.62
N ASP A 10 -9.90 -20.86 -12.48
CA ASP A 10 -10.83 -21.44 -11.50
C ASP A 10 -10.36 -21.15 -10.07
N ARG A 11 -9.04 -21.05 -9.85
CA ARG A 11 -8.44 -20.76 -8.53
C ARG A 11 -8.56 -19.29 -8.13
N LEU A 12 -8.50 -18.37 -9.08
CA LEU A 12 -8.60 -16.92 -8.82
C LEU A 12 -9.92 -16.53 -8.14
N VAL A 13 -11.00 -17.26 -8.42
CA VAL A 13 -12.35 -17.01 -7.91
C VAL A 13 -12.90 -18.17 -7.07
N ALA A 14 -12.04 -19.12 -6.68
CA ALA A 14 -12.44 -20.31 -5.94
C ALA A 14 -13.16 -19.98 -4.63
N THR A 15 -12.77 -18.86 -3.99
CA THR A 15 -13.51 -18.28 -2.87
C THR A 15 -13.60 -16.76 -3.03
N PRO A 16 -14.64 -16.10 -2.48
CA PRO A 16 -14.70 -14.64 -2.46
C PRO A 16 -13.49 -14.01 -1.76
N TRP A 17 -12.88 -14.71 -0.80
CA TRP A 17 -11.70 -14.24 -0.06
C TRP A 17 -10.42 -14.24 -0.90
N ILE A 18 -10.22 -15.25 -1.75
CA ILE A 18 -9.09 -15.28 -2.69
C ILE A 18 -9.27 -14.18 -3.74
N ALA A 19 -10.49 -13.98 -4.23
CA ALA A 19 -10.79 -12.91 -5.18
C ALA A 19 -10.52 -11.53 -4.55
N LEU A 20 -10.94 -11.31 -3.29
CA LEU A 20 -10.68 -10.07 -2.56
C LEU A 20 -9.17 -9.84 -2.30
N LEU A 21 -8.44 -10.88 -1.89
CA LEU A 21 -6.99 -10.82 -1.70
C LEU A 21 -6.28 -10.48 -3.02
N GLY A 22 -6.69 -11.10 -4.12
CA GLY A 22 -6.15 -10.82 -5.45
C GLY A 22 -6.45 -9.41 -5.94
N PHE A 23 -7.69 -8.95 -5.73
CA PHE A 23 -8.07 -7.58 -6.03
C PHE A 23 -7.21 -6.58 -5.24
N LEU A 24 -7.06 -6.78 -3.92
CA LEU A 24 -6.22 -5.93 -3.08
C LEU A 24 -4.77 -5.92 -3.57
N ALA A 25 -4.20 -7.08 -3.87
CA ALA A 25 -2.83 -7.21 -4.34
C ALA A 25 -2.59 -6.49 -5.67
N LEU A 26 -3.52 -6.63 -6.63
CA LEU A 26 -3.44 -5.96 -7.93
C LEU A 26 -3.63 -4.45 -7.80
N ALA A 27 -4.61 -4.02 -7.01
CA ALA A 27 -4.88 -2.61 -6.82
C ALA A 27 -3.72 -1.91 -6.10
N GLN A 28 -3.10 -2.58 -5.12
CA GLN A 28 -1.92 -2.06 -4.44
C GLN A 28 -0.65 -2.07 -5.31
N THR A 29 -0.55 -3.04 -6.24
CA THR A 29 0.47 -2.99 -7.30
C THR A 29 0.28 -1.78 -8.21
N ALA A 30 -0.95 -1.47 -8.63
CA ALA A 30 -1.23 -0.29 -9.45
C ALA A 30 -0.86 1.01 -8.71
N HIS A 31 -1.20 1.11 -7.43
CA HIS A 31 -0.81 2.26 -6.59
C HIS A 31 0.72 2.37 -6.43
N LEU A 32 1.43 1.26 -6.25
CA LEU A 32 2.90 1.26 -6.24
C LEU A 32 3.47 1.77 -7.57
N LEU A 33 2.88 1.42 -8.72
CA LEU A 33 3.33 1.89 -10.03
C LEU A 33 3.16 3.42 -10.20
N GLU A 34 2.11 4.01 -9.62
CA GLU A 34 1.98 5.47 -9.54
C GLU A 34 3.16 6.09 -8.78
N HIS A 35 3.57 5.49 -7.65
CA HIS A 35 4.73 5.96 -6.90
C HIS A 35 6.06 5.67 -7.59
N VAL A 36 6.18 4.58 -8.37
CA VAL A 36 7.35 4.37 -9.23
C VAL A 36 7.47 5.52 -10.24
N ALA A 37 6.38 5.92 -10.88
CA ALA A 37 6.38 7.06 -11.79
C ALA A 37 6.80 8.34 -11.06
N GLN A 38 6.29 8.57 -9.84
CA GLN A 38 6.70 9.69 -9.01
C GLN A 38 8.20 9.64 -8.65
N MET A 39 8.78 8.46 -8.37
CA MET A 39 10.21 8.32 -8.11
C MET A 39 11.05 8.62 -9.34
N VAL A 40 10.58 8.25 -10.55
CA VAL A 40 11.22 8.63 -11.81
C VAL A 40 11.18 10.15 -12.00
N GLU A 41 10.04 10.79 -11.76
CA GLU A 41 9.90 12.24 -11.83
C GLU A 41 10.88 12.97 -10.89
N ILE A 42 11.01 12.51 -9.65
CA ILE A 42 11.88 13.14 -8.64
C ILE A 42 13.37 12.88 -8.93
N HIS A 43 13.75 11.61 -9.11
CA HIS A 43 15.16 11.21 -9.08
C HIS A 43 15.82 11.17 -10.45
N VAL A 44 15.03 11.03 -11.52
CA VAL A 44 15.55 10.96 -12.90
C VAL A 44 15.27 12.26 -13.65
N LEU A 45 14.06 12.82 -13.50
CA LEU A 45 13.67 14.04 -14.18
C LEU A 45 13.90 15.31 -13.35
N HIS A 46 14.30 15.16 -12.08
CA HIS A 46 14.56 16.27 -11.15
C HIS A 46 13.36 17.22 -10.96
N LEU A 47 12.15 16.68 -11.07
CA LEU A 47 10.91 17.40 -10.80
C LEU A 47 10.63 17.41 -9.29
N SER A 48 9.84 18.38 -8.83
CA SER A 48 9.47 18.50 -7.42
C SER A 48 8.10 19.12 -7.23
N GLY A 49 7.54 18.94 -6.03
CA GLY A 49 6.23 19.49 -5.67
C GLY A 49 5.15 19.07 -6.68
N ALA A 50 4.38 20.04 -7.16
CA ALA A 50 3.29 19.83 -8.12
C ALA A 50 3.73 19.24 -9.48
N ALA A 51 5.03 19.27 -9.81
CA ALA A 51 5.56 18.68 -11.03
C ALA A 51 5.94 17.18 -10.87
N ALA A 52 5.91 16.64 -9.65
CA ALA A 52 6.26 15.25 -9.35
C ALA A 52 5.12 14.54 -8.59
N GLN A 53 4.07 14.17 -9.31
CA GLN A 53 2.80 13.70 -8.75
C GLN A 53 2.42 12.27 -9.21
N GLY A 54 3.24 11.62 -10.03
CA GLY A 54 2.92 10.34 -10.65
C GLY A 54 2.02 10.48 -11.89
N ILE A 55 1.53 9.35 -12.40
CA ILE A 55 0.77 9.29 -13.67
C ILE A 55 -0.59 9.97 -13.51
N VAL A 56 -1.29 9.69 -12.40
CA VAL A 56 -2.60 10.27 -12.07
C VAL A 56 -2.46 11.30 -10.96
N GLY A 57 -1.67 12.35 -11.20
CA GLY A 57 -1.33 13.36 -10.19
C GLY A 57 -2.50 14.09 -9.54
N GLN A 58 -3.69 14.10 -10.15
CA GLN A 58 -4.92 14.66 -9.53
C GLN A 58 -5.36 13.88 -8.28
N LEU A 59 -4.99 12.60 -8.19
CA LEU A 59 -5.27 11.74 -7.04
C LEU A 59 -4.15 11.79 -6.00
N ASN A 60 -3.05 12.51 -6.26
CA ASN A 60 -1.94 12.64 -5.32
C ASN A 60 -2.23 13.70 -4.23
N ILE A 61 -3.36 13.53 -3.54
CA ILE A 61 -3.81 14.42 -2.46
C ILE A 61 -3.94 13.65 -1.15
N GLU A 62 -3.79 14.36 -0.03
CA GLU A 62 -3.70 13.76 1.31
C GLU A 62 -4.90 12.87 1.64
N TRP A 63 -6.12 13.28 1.27
CA TRP A 63 -7.34 12.51 1.48
C TRP A 63 -7.35 11.16 0.75
N VAL A 64 -6.84 11.12 -0.48
CA VAL A 64 -6.79 9.87 -1.26
C VAL A 64 -5.85 8.89 -0.60
N HIS A 65 -4.66 9.34 -0.20
CA HIS A 65 -3.70 8.46 0.49
C HIS A 65 -4.26 7.96 1.82
N PHE A 66 -4.85 8.85 2.63
CA PHE A 66 -5.45 8.47 3.90
C PHE A 66 -6.56 7.41 3.71
N SER A 67 -7.51 7.66 2.81
CA SER A 67 -8.60 6.72 2.52
C SER A 67 -8.10 5.41 1.93
N TRP A 68 -7.10 5.46 1.04
CA TRP A 68 -6.48 4.26 0.46
C TRP A 68 -5.85 3.38 1.53
N ASN A 69 -5.03 3.95 2.41
CA ASN A 69 -4.37 3.22 3.50
C ASN A 69 -5.38 2.66 4.51
N ALA A 70 -6.46 3.40 4.81
CA ALA A 70 -7.56 2.88 5.63
C ALA A 70 -8.21 1.64 4.99
N LEU A 71 -8.53 1.71 3.70
CA LEU A 71 -9.14 0.61 2.95
C LEU A 71 -8.23 -0.62 2.88
N VAL A 72 -6.93 -0.43 2.64
CA VAL A 72 -5.93 -1.51 2.68
C VAL A 72 -5.94 -2.19 4.04
N LEU A 73 -5.80 -1.42 5.13
CA LEU A 73 -5.77 -1.98 6.49
C LEU A 73 -7.07 -2.70 6.85
N ILE A 74 -8.23 -2.11 6.58
CA ILE A 74 -9.54 -2.73 6.84
C ILE A 74 -9.67 -4.06 6.06
N THR A 75 -9.25 -4.07 4.80
CA THR A 75 -9.30 -5.28 3.97
C THR A 75 -8.37 -6.36 4.50
N LEU A 76 -7.14 -6.01 4.89
CA LEU A 76 -6.20 -6.96 5.50
C LEU A 76 -6.75 -7.56 6.80
N LEU A 77 -7.33 -6.72 7.68
CA LEU A 77 -7.97 -7.16 8.91
C LEU A 77 -9.17 -8.09 8.64
N ALA A 78 -9.93 -7.84 7.59
CA ALA A 78 -11.02 -8.70 7.16
C ALA A 78 -10.54 -10.04 6.57
N LEU A 79 -9.38 -10.06 5.90
CA LEU A 79 -8.79 -11.26 5.30
C LEU A 79 -8.10 -12.17 6.32
N LEU A 80 -7.54 -11.61 7.40
CA LEU A 80 -6.77 -12.36 8.42
C LEU A 80 -7.51 -13.58 9.01
N PRO A 81 -8.80 -13.51 9.39
CA PRO A 81 -9.55 -14.66 9.88
C PRO A 81 -9.70 -15.81 8.88
N HIS A 82 -9.57 -15.53 7.58
CA HIS A 82 -9.73 -16.52 6.50
C HIS A 82 -8.40 -17.15 6.08
N PHE A 83 -7.28 -16.46 6.29
CA PHE A 83 -5.94 -16.91 5.92
C PHE A 83 -4.98 -16.90 7.12
N ARG A 84 -5.43 -17.47 8.25
CA ARG A 84 -4.76 -17.41 9.56
C ARG A 84 -3.36 -18.02 9.61
N THR A 85 -3.00 -18.85 8.64
CA THR A 85 -1.70 -19.53 8.55
C THR A 85 -0.78 -18.88 7.51
N ASN A 86 -1.23 -17.84 6.82
CA ASN A 86 -0.44 -17.16 5.79
C ASN A 86 0.56 -16.19 6.44
N PRO A 87 1.87 -16.51 6.48
CA PRO A 87 2.84 -15.68 7.18
C PRO A 87 3.01 -14.30 6.54
N TRP A 88 2.82 -14.20 5.22
CA TRP A 88 2.93 -12.94 4.49
C TRP A 88 1.79 -11.99 4.80
N LEU A 89 0.56 -12.51 4.88
CA LEU A 89 -0.61 -11.71 5.27
C LEU A 89 -0.51 -11.24 6.73
N ILE A 90 -0.02 -12.11 7.61
CA ILE A 90 0.23 -11.76 9.02
C ILE A 90 1.30 -10.68 9.13
N ALA A 91 2.39 -10.78 8.36
CA ALA A 91 3.49 -9.82 8.39
C ALA A 91 3.13 -8.47 7.77
N VAL A 92 2.36 -8.44 6.68
CA VAL A 92 1.98 -7.19 6.00
C VAL A 92 0.97 -6.36 6.79
N THR A 93 0.12 -7.02 7.60
CA THR A 93 -0.92 -6.32 8.37
C THR A 93 -0.37 -5.28 9.36
N PRO A 94 0.62 -5.57 10.22
CA PRO A 94 1.20 -4.54 11.09
C PRO A 94 1.96 -3.47 10.32
N LEU A 95 2.56 -3.78 9.16
CA LEU A 95 3.18 -2.77 8.29
C LEU A 95 2.15 -1.78 7.75
N ALA A 96 1.02 -2.29 7.23
CA ALA A 96 -0.10 -1.46 6.80
C ALA A 96 -0.70 -0.66 7.96
N GLY A 97 -0.75 -1.24 9.17
CA GLY A 97 -1.15 -0.54 10.38
C GLY A 97 -0.24 0.65 10.69
N TRP A 98 1.08 0.45 10.63
CA TRP A 98 2.07 1.50 10.83
C TRP A 98 1.96 2.60 9.77
N HIS A 99 1.88 2.23 8.50
CA HIS A 99 1.75 3.17 7.40
C HIS A 99 0.44 3.97 7.47
N PHE A 100 -0.66 3.36 7.89
CA PHE A 100 -1.91 4.08 8.14
C PHE A 100 -1.80 5.09 9.30
N ILE A 101 -1.06 4.77 10.36
CA ILE A 101 -0.80 5.71 11.46
C ILE A 101 -0.02 6.95 10.96
N GLU A 102 0.99 6.74 10.11
CA GLU A 102 1.74 7.82 9.45
C GLU A 102 0.79 8.76 8.68
N HIS A 103 -0.09 8.22 7.84
CA HIS A 103 -1.10 9.00 7.12
C HIS A 103 -2.13 9.65 8.05
N SER A 104 -2.45 9.03 9.17
CA SER A 104 -3.36 9.59 10.17
C SER A 104 -2.78 10.86 10.81
N VAL A 105 -1.46 10.89 11.02
CA VAL A 105 -0.76 12.09 11.50
C VAL A 105 -0.78 13.17 10.43
N MET A 106 -0.46 12.82 9.19
CA MET A 106 -0.39 13.78 8.09
C MET A 106 -1.76 14.38 7.76
N ILE A 107 -2.83 13.58 7.73
CA ILE A 107 -4.19 14.11 7.53
C ILE A 107 -4.63 15.01 8.70
N ALA A 108 -4.24 14.68 9.94
CA ALA A 108 -4.54 15.53 11.08
C ALA A 108 -3.84 16.89 10.96
N THR A 109 -2.57 16.91 10.54
CA THR A 109 -1.84 18.16 10.24
C THR A 109 -2.48 18.93 9.10
N TYR A 110 -2.88 18.26 8.02
CA TYR A 110 -3.57 18.88 6.89
C TYR A 110 -4.90 19.51 7.30
N ILE A 111 -5.72 18.83 8.10
CA ILE A 111 -6.99 19.38 8.62
C ILE A 111 -6.75 20.62 9.50
N GLN A 112 -5.67 20.63 10.29
CA GLN A 112 -5.36 21.74 11.20
C GLN A 112 -4.76 22.96 10.48
N THR A 113 -3.95 22.74 9.44
CA THR A 113 -3.11 23.79 8.85
C THR A 113 -3.48 24.14 7.41
N GLY A 114 -4.20 23.26 6.71
CA GLY A 114 -4.43 23.34 5.27
C GLY A 114 -3.19 23.05 4.42
N VAL A 115 -2.05 22.71 5.03
CA VAL A 115 -0.78 22.46 4.32
C VAL A 115 -0.67 20.99 3.96
N SER A 116 -0.57 20.68 2.67
CA SER A 116 -0.38 19.33 2.17
C SER A 116 1.11 18.96 2.08
N GLY A 117 1.41 17.65 2.08
CA GLY A 117 2.78 17.17 1.90
C GLY A 117 3.68 17.39 3.12
N THR A 118 3.10 17.61 4.30
CA THR A 118 3.86 17.73 5.55
C THR A 118 4.51 16.39 5.92
N PRO A 119 5.65 16.40 6.63
CA PRO A 119 6.24 15.19 7.20
C PRO A 119 5.26 14.45 8.11
N GLY A 120 5.37 13.12 8.15
CA GLY A 120 4.67 12.27 9.10
C GLY A 120 5.44 12.11 10.41
N LEU A 121 5.48 10.89 10.93
CA LEU A 121 6.28 10.47 12.06
C LEU A 121 7.75 10.25 11.68
N LEU A 122 8.06 9.47 10.64
CA LEU A 122 9.44 9.03 10.34
C LEU A 122 10.12 9.70 9.14
N SER A 123 9.40 10.39 8.26
CA SER A 123 10.08 11.13 7.17
C SER A 123 10.93 12.28 7.73
N SER A 124 11.90 12.78 6.97
CA SER A 124 12.73 13.93 7.36
C SER A 124 11.88 15.11 7.85
N GLY A 125 12.13 15.57 9.08
CA GLY A 125 11.32 16.58 9.76
C GLY A 125 10.10 16.03 10.48
N GLY A 126 10.03 14.71 10.65
CA GLY A 126 8.90 14.01 11.26
C GLY A 126 8.85 14.10 12.78
N LEU A 127 7.69 13.75 13.35
CA LEU A 127 7.42 13.93 14.78
C LEU A 127 8.25 13.02 15.69
N LEU A 128 8.70 11.85 15.22
CA LEU A 128 9.49 10.93 16.03
C LEU A 128 10.98 11.24 15.86
N PHE A 129 11.57 11.84 16.89
CA PHE A 129 13.00 12.17 16.95
C PHE A 129 13.50 13.04 15.79
N GLY A 130 12.63 13.82 15.14
CA GLY A 130 12.95 14.63 13.96
C GLY A 130 12.92 13.85 12.64
N GLY A 131 12.56 12.56 12.68
CA GLY A 131 12.48 11.67 11.53
C GLY A 131 13.82 11.07 11.11
N LEU A 132 13.75 10.19 10.12
CA LEU A 132 14.88 9.61 9.39
C LEU A 132 15.37 10.60 8.33
N PRO A 133 16.63 10.48 7.85
CA PRO A 133 17.15 11.29 6.75
C PRO A 133 16.62 10.80 5.38
N ILE A 134 15.31 10.59 5.28
CA ILE A 134 14.60 10.09 4.10
C ILE A 134 13.47 11.06 3.81
N ALA A 135 13.41 11.60 2.60
CA ALA A 135 12.33 12.51 2.25
C ALA A 135 10.99 11.76 2.23
N ARG A 136 9.90 12.49 2.49
CA ARG A 136 8.55 11.91 2.57
C ARG A 136 8.17 11.06 1.34
N PRO A 137 8.37 11.52 0.08
CA PRO A 137 8.02 10.71 -1.10
C PRO A 137 8.78 9.38 -1.15
N ASP A 138 10.07 9.38 -0.79
CA ASP A 138 10.89 8.17 -0.74
C ASP A 138 10.43 7.21 0.35
N LEU A 139 10.17 7.70 1.56
CA LEU A 139 9.69 6.86 2.65
C LEU A 139 8.33 6.26 2.32
N HIS A 140 7.45 7.04 1.70
CA HIS A 140 6.14 6.58 1.27
C HIS A 140 6.22 5.52 0.17
N PHE A 141 7.12 5.69 -0.80
CA PHE A 141 7.42 4.66 -1.78
C PHE A 141 7.92 3.37 -1.13
N LEU A 142 8.83 3.48 -0.14
CA LEU A 142 9.34 2.32 0.59
C LEU A 142 8.23 1.58 1.35
N TYR A 143 7.33 2.30 2.03
CA TYR A 143 6.16 1.68 2.69
C TYR A 143 5.30 0.91 1.69
N ASN A 144 4.94 1.53 0.56
CA ASN A 144 4.16 0.87 -0.48
C ASN A 144 4.86 -0.37 -1.06
N LEU A 145 6.18 -0.32 -1.22
CA LEU A 145 6.97 -1.47 -1.69
C LEU A 145 6.95 -2.63 -0.69
N VAL A 146 7.23 -2.35 0.59
CA VAL A 146 7.26 -3.39 1.64
C VAL A 146 5.88 -3.89 2.04
N GLU A 147 4.81 -3.20 1.65
CA GLU A 147 3.44 -3.72 1.72
C GLU A 147 3.09 -4.58 0.52
N THR A 148 3.34 -4.08 -0.69
CA THR A 148 2.91 -4.73 -1.94
C THR A 148 3.59 -6.08 -2.13
N VAL A 149 4.90 -6.17 -1.83
CA VAL A 149 5.66 -7.40 -2.07
C VAL A 149 5.15 -8.58 -1.21
N PRO A 150 5.04 -8.48 0.13
CA PRO A 150 4.42 -9.51 0.95
C PRO A 150 2.98 -9.81 0.53
N LEU A 151 2.19 -8.80 0.16
CA LEU A 151 0.81 -8.99 -0.26
C LEU A 151 0.70 -9.85 -1.53
N LEU A 152 1.57 -9.63 -2.52
CA LEU A 152 1.67 -10.48 -3.71
C LEU A 152 2.07 -11.91 -3.36
N PHE A 153 3.04 -12.08 -2.45
CA PHE A 153 3.42 -13.42 -1.98
C PHE A 153 2.29 -14.11 -1.21
N ALA A 154 1.54 -13.38 -0.39
CA ALA A 154 0.36 -13.89 0.30
C ALA A 154 -0.64 -14.45 -0.71
N TRP A 155 -0.96 -13.66 -1.75
CA TRP A 155 -1.91 -14.07 -2.78
C TRP A 155 -1.43 -15.29 -3.57
N VAL A 156 -0.18 -15.30 -4.03
CA VAL A 156 0.40 -16.44 -4.77
C VAL A 156 0.43 -17.70 -3.90
N ALA A 157 0.71 -17.57 -2.60
CA ALA A 157 0.70 -18.71 -1.67
C ALA A 157 -0.70 -19.33 -1.53
N GLU A 158 -1.76 -18.52 -1.45
CA GLU A 158 -3.13 -19.02 -1.36
C GLU A 158 -3.62 -19.63 -2.68
N LEU A 159 -3.25 -19.06 -3.83
CA LEU A 159 -3.57 -19.65 -5.13
C LEU A 159 -2.93 -21.03 -5.35
N ARG A 160 -1.81 -21.31 -4.69
CA ARG A 160 -1.14 -22.63 -4.76
C ARG A 160 -1.75 -23.66 -3.82
N GLN A 161 -2.36 -23.21 -2.73
CA GLN A 161 -3.03 -24.07 -1.75
C GLN A 161 -4.46 -24.44 -2.17
N THR A 162 -5.03 -23.71 -3.12
CA THR A 162 -6.35 -23.94 -3.72
C THR A 162 -6.25 -24.78 -4.99
#